data_AF-A0A655PLF6-F1
#
_entry.id   AF-A0A655PLF6-F1
#
_cell.length_a   1.000
_cell.length_b   1.000
_cell.length_c   1.000
_cell.angle_alpha   90.00
_cell.angle_beta   90.00
_cell.angle_gamma   90.00
#
_symmetry.space_group_name_H-M   'P 1'
#
loop_
_entity.id
_entity.type
_entity.pdbx_description
1 polymer ?
#
loop_
_entity_poly.entity_id
_entity_poly.type
_entity_poly.pdbx_seq_one_letter_code
_entity_poly.pdbx_strand_id
1 'polypeptide(L)'
;MARLGENLLDRLLAFDLAMRDLISRHKPEHLPRKSVMYRVSRTIVRLHDDFDFRFSDDVENFTAFMHGEVFGHDGDKPLMAKNEGEAIVFPNRKVAIGQRAALMVCKVNTRYEDDQLVYD
;
A
#
# COMPACT_ATOMS: atom_id res chain seq x y z
N MET A 1 0.28 2.45 -17.54
CA MET A 1 -0.96 3.24 -17.42
C MET A 1 -1.89 2.85 -18.55
N ALA A 2 -3.18 2.65 -18.28
CA ALA A 2 -4.17 2.42 -19.33
C ALA A 2 -4.45 3.73 -20.08
N ARG A 3 -4.71 3.65 -21.39
CA ARG A 3 -5.10 4.83 -22.19
C ARG A 3 -6.58 5.16 -21.97
N LEU A 4 -6.99 6.37 -22.36
CA LEU A 4 -8.39 6.74 -22.39
C LEU A 4 -9.15 5.82 -23.36
N GLY A 5 -10.32 5.33 -22.94
CA GLY A 5 -11.12 4.36 -23.70
C GLY A 5 -10.67 2.89 -23.58
N GLU A 6 -9.50 2.61 -22.97
CA GLU A 6 -8.97 1.24 -22.81
C GLU A 6 -9.07 0.71 -21.37
N ASN A 7 -9.81 1.40 -20.49
CA ASN A 7 -10.01 0.97 -19.10
C ASN A 7 -11.13 -0.06 -19.00
N LEU A 8 -10.96 -1.04 -18.11
CA LEU A 8 -12.01 -1.99 -17.74
C LEU A 8 -13.00 -1.33 -16.76
N LEU A 9 -13.90 -0.50 -17.27
CA LEU A 9 -14.81 0.34 -16.46
C LEU A 9 -15.75 -0.47 -15.56
N ASP A 10 -16.10 -1.70 -15.95
CA ASP A 10 -16.93 -2.59 -15.13
C ASP A 10 -16.32 -2.87 -13.75
N ARG A 11 -14.98 -2.83 -13.64
CA ARG A 11 -14.27 -2.98 -12.36
C ARG A 11 -14.44 -1.77 -11.42
N LEU A 12 -14.91 -0.64 -11.96
CA LEU A 12 -15.11 0.62 -11.24
C LEU A 12 -16.59 0.88 -10.92
N LEU A 13 -17.51 0.01 -11.34
CA LEU A 13 -18.96 0.24 -11.21
C LEU A 13 -19.40 0.54 -9.76
N ALA A 14 -18.90 -0.23 -8.79
CA ALA A 14 -19.22 -0.02 -7.38
C ALA A 14 -18.74 1.35 -6.87
N PHE A 15 -17.57 1.81 -7.36
CA PHE A 15 -17.04 3.14 -7.04
C PHE A 15 -17.85 4.25 -7.73
N ASP A 16 -18.21 4.09 -9.01
CA ASP A 16 -19.05 5.04 -9.74
C ASP A 16 -20.42 5.24 -9.06
N LEU A 17 -21.08 4.15 -8.67
CA LEU A 17 -22.36 4.20 -7.94
C LEU A 17 -22.21 4.92 -6.60
N ALA A 18 -21.22 4.54 -5.78
CA ALA A 18 -20.98 5.18 -4.49
C ALA A 18 -20.70 6.69 -4.62
N MET A 19 -19.99 7.10 -5.68
CA MET A 19 -19.73 8.52 -5.97
C MET A 19 -21.00 9.28 -6.37
N ARG A 20 -21.85 8.68 -7.23
CA ARG A 20 -23.13 9.29 -7.61
C ARG A 20 -24.07 9.43 -6.42
N ASP A 21 -24.14 8.42 -5.56
CA ASP A 21 -24.93 8.46 -4.33
C ASP A 21 -24.44 9.57 -3.40
N LEU A 22 -23.11 9.67 -3.20
CA LEU A 22 -22.51 10.72 -2.37
C LEU A 22 -22.86 12.14 -2.88
N ILE A 23 -22.75 12.38 -4.19
CA ILE A 23 -23.02 13.70 -4.80
C ILE A 23 -24.51 14.04 -4.74
N SER A 24 -25.38 13.05 -5.01
CA SER A 24 -26.83 13.22 -4.98
C SER A 24 -27.40 13.22 -3.56
N ARG A 25 -26.56 12.97 -2.54
CA ARG A 25 -26.97 12.74 -1.13
C ARG A 25 -27.97 11.59 -0.99
N HIS A 26 -27.92 10.65 -1.93
CA HIS A 26 -28.69 9.43 -1.86
C HIS A 26 -28.04 8.47 -0.86
N LYS A 27 -28.86 7.74 -0.11
CA LYS A 27 -28.35 6.75 0.84
C LYS A 27 -28.09 5.45 0.09
N PRO A 28 -26.89 4.87 0.16
CA PRO A 28 -26.61 3.60 -0.49
C PRO A 28 -27.57 2.50 0.00
N GLU A 29 -28.13 1.73 -0.92
CA GLU A 29 -29.03 0.61 -0.59
C GLU A 29 -28.29 -0.60 -0.01
N HIS A 30 -27.00 -0.73 -0.31
CA HIS A 30 -26.18 -1.87 0.12
C HIS A 30 -25.09 -1.45 1.11
N LEU A 31 -24.95 -2.25 2.17
CA LEU A 31 -23.85 -2.11 3.12
C LEU A 31 -22.54 -2.60 2.45
N PRO A 32 -21.53 -1.74 2.29
CA PRO A 32 -20.27 -2.16 1.71
C PRO A 32 -19.56 -3.17 2.63
N ARG A 33 -18.83 -4.11 2.03
CA ARG A 33 -17.90 -4.97 2.79
C ARG A 33 -16.86 -4.08 3.48
N LYS A 34 -16.46 -4.45 4.70
CA LYS A 34 -15.42 -3.73 5.44
C LYS A 34 -14.10 -3.78 4.67
N SER A 35 -13.53 -2.63 4.35
CA SER A 35 -12.20 -2.52 3.75
C SER A 35 -11.13 -2.97 4.74
N VAL A 36 -10.05 -3.55 4.22
CA VAL A 36 -8.87 -3.87 5.02
C VAL A 36 -8.12 -2.58 5.30
N MET A 37 -7.85 -2.31 6.58
CA MET A 37 -7.11 -1.14 7.01
C MET A 37 -5.65 -1.48 7.23
N TYR A 38 -4.78 -0.55 6.87
CA TYR A 38 -3.33 -0.68 7.01
C TYR A 38 -2.76 0.55 7.69
N ARG A 39 -1.72 0.37 8.51
CA ARG A 39 -0.85 1.45 8.96
C ARG A 39 0.52 1.31 8.32
N VAL A 40 1.20 2.45 8.13
CA VAL A 40 2.62 2.44 7.75
C VAL A 40 3.44 1.99 8.96
N SER A 41 4.14 0.87 8.83
CA SER A 41 5.07 0.37 9.85
C SER A 41 6.40 1.11 9.78
N ARG A 42 6.88 1.38 8.56
CA ARG A 42 8.10 2.15 8.30
C ARG A 42 8.19 2.62 6.85
N THR A 43 9.04 3.62 6.65
CA THR A 43 9.42 4.11 5.33
C THR A 43 10.83 3.63 5.00
N ILE A 44 11.03 3.06 3.81
CA ILE A 44 12.36 2.71 3.28
C ILE A 44 12.86 3.91 2.49
N VAL A 45 13.99 4.47 2.91
CA VAL A 45 14.67 5.59 2.24
C VAL A 45 15.97 5.06 1.70
N ARG A 46 16.29 5.35 0.43
CA ARG A 46 17.56 4.98 -0.19
C ARG A 46 18.67 5.87 0.36
N LEU A 47 19.70 5.30 0.96
CA LEU A 47 20.81 6.03 1.56
C LEU A 47 22.12 5.90 0.78
N HIS A 48 22.32 4.80 0.05
CA HIS A 48 23.54 4.53 -0.72
C HIS A 48 23.23 4.33 -2.21
N ASP A 49 24.28 4.45 -3.03
CA ASP A 49 24.21 4.10 -4.46
C ASP A 49 23.93 2.61 -4.65
N ASP A 50 24.54 1.76 -3.82
CA ASP A 50 24.34 0.32 -3.77
C ASP A 50 23.02 -0.05 -3.09
N PHE A 51 21.91 0.19 -3.77
CA PHE A 51 20.56 -0.07 -3.28
C PHE A 51 19.81 -0.96 -4.26
N ASP A 52 19.26 -2.06 -3.79
CA ASP A 52 18.38 -2.89 -4.61
C ASP A 52 17.36 -3.70 -3.81
N PHE A 53 16.29 -4.08 -4.49
CA PHE A 53 15.31 -5.06 -4.03
C PHE A 53 15.53 -6.42 -4.70
N ARG A 54 15.32 -7.50 -3.94
CA ARG A 54 15.49 -8.89 -4.41
C ARG A 54 14.32 -9.41 -5.23
N PHE A 55 13.17 -8.75 -5.17
CA PHE A 55 12.01 -9.05 -6.01
C PHE A 55 12.10 -8.30 -7.35
N SER A 56 11.27 -8.69 -8.30
CA SER A 56 11.22 -8.08 -9.64
C SER A 56 10.53 -6.70 -9.64
N ASP A 57 10.80 -5.89 -10.67
CA ASP A 57 10.20 -4.55 -10.85
C ASP A 57 8.67 -4.57 -11.00
N ASP A 58 8.08 -5.73 -11.28
CA ASP A 58 6.64 -5.97 -11.40
C ASP A 58 5.99 -6.52 -10.12
N VAL A 59 6.71 -6.49 -8.99
CA VAL A 59 6.13 -6.90 -7.70
C VAL A 59 4.81 -6.17 -7.43
N GLU A 60 3.81 -6.92 -6.97
CA GLU A 60 2.51 -6.35 -6.67
C GLU A 60 2.56 -5.47 -5.42
N ASN A 61 1.75 -4.41 -5.39
CA ASN A 61 1.51 -3.71 -4.13
C ASN A 61 0.86 -4.68 -3.14
N PHE A 62 1.23 -4.56 -1.86
CA PHE A 62 0.81 -5.44 -0.78
C PHE A 62 1.38 -6.86 -0.82
N THR A 63 2.45 -7.13 -1.58
CA THR A 63 3.26 -8.36 -1.39
C THR A 63 3.82 -8.39 0.03
N ALA A 64 3.48 -9.45 0.78
CA ALA A 64 3.85 -9.64 2.17
C ALA A 64 5.12 -10.49 2.31
N PHE A 65 5.89 -10.21 3.35
CA PHE A 65 7.13 -10.92 3.69
C PHE A 65 7.03 -11.55 5.09
N MET A 66 7.75 -12.65 5.29
CA MET A 66 7.87 -13.28 6.60
C MET A 66 8.83 -12.48 7.50
N HIS A 67 8.64 -12.55 8.82
CA HIS A 67 9.55 -11.90 9.75
C HIS A 67 11.00 -12.34 9.53
N GLY A 68 11.92 -11.38 9.41
CA GLY A 68 13.35 -11.64 9.13
C GLY A 68 13.68 -11.92 7.66
N GLU A 69 12.68 -12.04 6.77
CA GLU A 69 12.92 -12.25 5.35
C GLU A 69 13.61 -11.03 4.74
N VAL A 70 14.76 -11.25 4.11
CA VAL A 70 15.53 -10.22 3.41
C VAL A 70 14.95 -10.01 2.02
N PHE A 71 14.43 -8.80 1.77
CA PHE A 71 13.83 -8.43 0.49
C PHE A 71 14.66 -7.39 -0.29
N GLY A 72 15.81 -6.96 0.24
CA GLY A 72 16.69 -5.99 -0.43
C GLY A 72 17.92 -5.65 0.40
N HIS A 73 18.67 -4.65 -0.04
CA HIS A 73 19.77 -4.05 0.71
C HIS A 73 19.92 -2.55 0.39
N ASP A 74 20.58 -1.84 1.29
CA ASP A 74 20.99 -0.45 1.12
C ASP A 74 22.41 -0.29 1.69
N GLY A 75 23.40 -0.29 0.79
CA GLY A 75 24.80 -0.57 1.09
C GLY A 75 24.95 -1.96 1.72
N ASP A 76 25.79 -2.06 2.73
CA ASP A 76 26.02 -3.32 3.47
C ASP A 76 24.83 -3.75 4.35
N LYS A 77 23.78 -2.93 4.48
CA LYS A 77 22.66 -3.20 5.38
C LYS A 77 21.54 -3.95 4.67
N PRO A 78 21.19 -5.18 5.11
CA PRO A 78 20.05 -5.90 4.56
C PRO A 78 18.72 -5.24 4.96
N LEU A 79 17.80 -5.14 4.00
CA LEU A 79 16.41 -4.75 4.23
C LEU A 79 15.59 -6.01 4.53
N MET A 80 15.16 -6.14 5.78
CA MET A 80 14.41 -7.30 6.27
C MET A 80 13.07 -6.90 6.83
N ALA A 81 12.04 -7.75 6.66
CA ALA A 81 10.74 -7.52 7.26
C ALA A 81 10.81 -7.59 8.80
N LYS A 82 10.28 -6.55 9.46
CA LYS A 82 10.39 -6.41 10.93
C LYS A 82 9.21 -7.03 11.67
N ASN A 83 8.05 -7.09 11.03
CA ASN A 83 6.83 -7.66 11.59
C ASN A 83 6.38 -8.83 10.71
N GLU A 84 5.64 -9.77 11.30
CA GLU A 84 5.00 -10.82 10.54
C GLU A 84 3.88 -10.23 9.66
N GLY A 85 3.87 -10.59 8.38
CA GLY A 85 2.89 -10.06 7.41
C GLY A 85 3.09 -8.59 7.04
N GLU A 86 4.30 -8.04 7.24
CA GLU A 86 4.67 -6.72 6.74
C GLU A 86 4.70 -6.76 5.20
N ALA A 87 3.97 -5.85 4.56
CA ALA A 87 3.81 -5.82 3.12
C ALA A 87 4.37 -4.54 2.51
N ILE A 88 4.89 -4.63 1.29
CA ILE A 88 5.47 -3.48 0.58
C ILE A 88 4.44 -2.75 -0.27
N VAL A 89 4.53 -1.42 -0.31
CA VAL A 89 3.66 -0.55 -1.12
C VAL A 89 4.51 0.54 -1.78
N PHE A 90 4.22 0.81 -3.05
CA PHE A 90 4.94 1.72 -3.93
C PHE A 90 6.46 1.48 -3.99
N PRO A 91 6.93 0.25 -4.25
CA PRO A 91 8.35 -0.01 -4.42
C PRO A 91 8.89 0.68 -5.66
N ASN A 92 10.00 1.39 -5.50
CA ASN A 92 10.74 2.02 -6.58
C ASN A 92 12.24 2.04 -6.27
N ARG A 93 13.00 1.13 -6.88
CA ARG A 93 14.47 1.06 -6.72
C ARG A 93 15.24 2.19 -7.42
N LYS A 94 14.57 2.94 -8.32
CA LYS A 94 15.19 3.98 -9.17
C LYS A 94 15.08 5.38 -8.57
N VAL A 95 14.66 5.50 -7.31
CA VAL A 95 14.59 6.79 -6.63
C VAL A 95 15.98 7.36 -6.36
N ALA A 96 16.10 8.69 -6.30
CA ALA A 96 17.34 9.35 -5.92
C ALA A 96 17.72 9.02 -4.47
N ILE A 97 19.01 9.14 -4.14
CA ILE A 97 19.48 9.04 -2.76
C ILE A 97 18.78 10.09 -1.89
N GLY A 98 18.40 9.71 -0.68
CA GLY A 98 17.62 10.50 0.28
C GLY A 98 16.11 10.47 0.03
N GLN A 99 15.63 9.82 -1.04
CA GLN A 99 14.20 9.70 -1.32
C GLN A 99 13.62 8.36 -0.87
N ARG A 100 12.30 8.34 -0.68
CA ARG A 100 11.55 7.13 -0.29
C ARG A 100 11.52 6.13 -1.43
N ALA A 101 12.10 4.96 -1.21
CA ALA A 101 12.08 3.83 -2.13
C ALA A 101 10.84 2.94 -1.96
N ALA A 102 10.29 2.84 -0.75
CA ALA A 102 9.07 2.06 -0.50
C ALA A 102 8.40 2.44 0.84
N LEU A 103 7.13 2.05 0.98
CA LEU A 103 6.46 1.96 2.27
C LEU A 103 6.34 0.50 2.68
N MET A 104 6.54 0.23 3.96
CA MET A 104 6.13 -1.01 4.57
C MET A 104 4.86 -0.78 5.38
N VAL A 105 3.90 -1.69 5.27
CA VAL A 105 2.59 -1.57 5.91
C VAL A 105 2.22 -2.87 6.63
N CYS A 106 1.44 -2.72 7.70
CA CYS A 106 0.84 -3.84 8.41
C CYS A 106 -0.68 -3.65 8.48
N LYS A 107 -1.43 -4.74 8.39
CA LYS A 107 -2.88 -4.71 8.63
C LYS A 107 -3.13 -4.27 10.08
N VAL A 108 -4.17 -3.47 10.28
CA VAL A 108 -4.58 -3.02 11.61
C VAL A 108 -6.07 -3.23 11.81
N ASN A 109 -6.43 -3.50 13.06
CA ASN A 109 -7.80 -3.35 13.49
C ASN A 109 -8.04 -1.87 13.81
N THR A 110 -9.19 -1.37 13.38
CA THR A 110 -9.58 0.02 13.58
C THR A 110 -10.88 0.10 14.35
N ARG A 111 -11.03 1.18 15.10
CA ARG A 111 -12.28 1.57 15.76
C ARG A 111 -12.55 3.06 15.53
N TYR A 112 -13.77 3.49 15.85
CA TYR A 112 -14.09 4.91 15.88
C TYR A 112 -14.02 5.42 17.32
N GLU A 113 -13.28 6.50 17.54
CA GLU A 113 -13.25 7.28 18.77
C GLU A 113 -13.50 8.74 18.40
N ASP A 114 -14.48 9.39 19.04
CA ASP A 114 -14.89 10.78 18.74
C ASP A 114 -15.08 11.06 17.22
N ASP A 115 -15.80 10.15 16.54
CA ASP A 115 -16.02 10.15 15.08
C ASP A 115 -14.75 10.09 14.20
N GLN A 116 -13.60 9.76 14.79
CA GLN A 116 -12.33 9.55 14.08
C GLN A 116 -11.97 8.08 14.02
N LEU A 117 -11.48 7.65 12.84
CA LEU A 117 -10.96 6.30 12.67
C LEU A 117 -9.56 6.23 13.29
N VAL A 118 -9.43 5.46 14.37
CA VAL A 118 -8.16 5.23 15.07
C VAL A 118 -7.75 3.76 14.95
N TYR A 119 -6.45 3.52 15.13
CA TYR A 119 -5.84 2.21 15.21
C TYR A 119 -4.89 2.18 16.41
N ASP A 120 -4.73 1.00 17.00
CA ASP A 120 -3.75 0.76 18.07
C ASP A 120 -2.31 0.66 17.53
#